data_AF-A0A0G1QE38-F1
#
_entry.id   AF-A0A0G1QE38-F1
#
_cell.length_a   1.000
_cell.length_b   1.000
_cell.length_c   1.000
_cell.angle_alpha   90.00
_cell.angle_beta   90.00
_cell.angle_gamma   90.00
#
_symmetry.space_group_name_H-M   'P 1'
#
loop_
_entity.id
_entity.type
_entity.pdbx_description
1 polymer ?
#
loop_
_entity_poly.entity_id
_entity_poly.type
_entity_poly.pdbx_seq_one_letter_code
_entity_poly.pdbx_strand_id
1 'polypeptide(L)'
;MKAFLKAILYTPLFNLLVFFSWLVPGHSVGWAIILLTIVVRVILWVPNGKALKSQLYMRSHQDELKKLNERYDNPQERAKAQMAYYKEHGINPLAGCLPMLIQLPILYILYLVFMAGLHDIRPDLLYSFTPHLDTVKRSLLLTGNCRSSTVCPNTL
;
A
#
# COMPACT_ATOMS: atom_id res chain seq x y z
N MET A 1 -6.56 -10.03 17.48
CA MET A 1 -5.75 -9.09 16.66
C MET A 1 -6.57 -7.93 16.06
N LYS A 2 -7.77 -8.17 15.49
CA LYS A 2 -8.63 -7.13 14.87
C LYS A 2 -9.05 -5.98 15.83
N ALA A 3 -9.38 -6.30 17.09
CA ALA A 3 -9.77 -5.29 18.08
C ALA A 3 -8.62 -4.34 18.48
N PHE A 4 -7.39 -4.86 18.54
CA PHE A 4 -6.20 -4.09 18.88
C PHE A 4 -5.85 -3.07 17.80
N LEU A 5 -5.88 -3.49 16.53
CA LEU A 5 -5.69 -2.60 15.37
C LEU A 5 -6.72 -1.47 15.35
N LYS A 6 -7.98 -1.80 15.69
CA LYS A 6 -9.06 -0.81 15.72
C LYS A 6 -8.82 0.25 16.79
N ALA A 7 -8.46 -0.17 18.00
CA ALA A 7 -8.25 0.76 19.12
C ALA A 7 -7.02 1.66 18.91
N ILE A 8 -5.92 1.11 18.38
CA ILE A 8 -4.64 1.84 18.24
C ILE A 8 -4.54 2.64 16.95
N LEU A 9 -5.14 2.18 15.86
CA LEU A 9 -4.97 2.81 14.55
C LEU A 9 -6.25 3.48 14.05
N TYR A 10 -7.39 2.78 14.10
CA TYR A 10 -8.64 3.29 13.52
C TYR A 10 -9.30 4.41 14.35
N THR A 11 -9.46 4.21 15.65
CA THR A 11 -10.12 5.18 16.53
C THR A 11 -9.43 6.55 16.58
N PRO A 12 -8.09 6.65 16.81
CA PRO A 12 -7.44 7.96 16.84
C PRO A 12 -7.43 8.62 15.47
N LEU A 13 -7.21 7.86 14.39
CA LEU A 13 -7.19 8.38 13.02
C LEU A 13 -8.54 8.95 12.60
N PHE A 14 -9.63 8.27 12.93
CA PHE A 14 -10.99 8.74 12.62
C PHE A 14 -11.34 10.01 13.39
N ASN A 15 -11.00 10.08 14.68
CA ASN A 15 -11.23 11.28 15.49
C ASN A 15 -10.42 12.49 14.95
N LEU A 16 -9.20 12.24 14.47
CA LEU A 16 -8.32 13.24 13.89
C LEU A 16 -8.83 13.74 12.52
N LEU A 17 -9.42 12.84 11.72
CA LEU A 17 -10.11 13.20 10.47
C LEU A 17 -11.33 14.10 10.74
N VAL A 18 -12.15 13.76 11.74
CA VAL A 18 -13.31 14.57 12.12
C VAL A 18 -12.87 15.95 12.61
N PHE A 19 -11.81 16.01 13.44
CA PHE A 19 -11.22 17.28 13.89
C PHE A 19 -10.76 18.16 12.70
N PHE A 20 -10.07 17.58 11.71
CA PHE A 20 -9.65 18.35 10.53
C PHE A 20 -10.82 18.75 9.63
N SER A 21 -11.88 17.95 9.55
CA SER A 21 -13.08 18.32 8.79
C SER A 21 -13.83 19.50 9.40
N TRP A 22 -13.70 19.72 10.71
CA TRP A 22 -14.23 20.89 11.41
C TRP A 22 -13.35 22.14 11.26
N LEU A 23 -12.04 21.97 11.06
CA LEU A 23 -11.08 23.07 10.92
C LEU A 23 -11.08 23.70 9.51
N VAL A 24 -11.50 22.95 8.47
CA VAL A 24 -11.47 23.41 7.08
C VAL A 24 -12.79 24.10 6.68
N PRO A 25 -12.78 25.39 6.32
CA PRO A 25 -13.97 26.08 5.82
C PRO A 25 -14.35 25.53 4.44
N GLY A 26 -15.59 25.04 4.30
CA GLY A 26 -16.13 24.50 3.05
C GLY A 26 -16.44 23.00 3.01
N HIS A 27 -16.38 22.29 4.16
CA HIS A 27 -16.75 20.87 4.34
C HIS A 27 -16.20 19.92 3.26
N SER A 28 -15.08 20.29 2.65
CA SER A 28 -14.50 19.56 1.54
C SER A 28 -13.65 18.43 2.10
N VAL A 29 -14.20 17.22 2.10
CA VAL A 29 -13.57 16.00 2.63
C VAL A 29 -12.18 15.76 2.02
N GLY A 30 -11.96 16.15 0.76
CA GLY A 30 -10.66 16.03 0.09
C GLY A 30 -9.54 16.81 0.77
N TRP A 31 -9.78 18.05 1.19
CA TRP A 31 -8.78 18.86 1.89
C TRP A 31 -8.44 18.29 3.27
N ALA A 32 -9.46 17.79 3.99
CA ALA A 32 -9.24 17.12 5.27
C ALA A 32 -8.36 15.86 5.13
N ILE A 33 -8.55 15.07 4.07
CA ILE A 33 -7.71 13.90 3.79
C ILE A 33 -6.27 14.30 3.48
N ILE A 34 -6.05 15.30 2.61
CA ILE A 34 -4.70 15.77 2.29
C ILE A 34 -3.97 16.22 3.55
N LEU A 35 -4.63 17.03 4.38
CA LEU A 35 -4.04 17.57 5.61
C LEU A 35 -3.75 16.45 6.63
N LEU A 36 -4.66 15.48 6.77
CA LEU A 36 -4.45 14.28 7.56
C LEU A 36 -3.22 13.49 7.08
N THR A 37 -3.07 13.27 5.77
CA THR A 37 -1.92 12.52 5.24
C THR A 37 -0.59 13.21 5.50
N ILE A 38 -0.54 14.56 5.45
CA ILE A 38 0.66 15.33 5.79
C ILE A 38 1.03 15.12 7.25
N VAL A 39 0.07 15.26 8.16
CA VAL A 39 0.28 15.09 9.60
C VAL A 39 0.75 13.68 9.93
N VAL A 40 0.10 12.66 9.35
CA VAL A 40 0.49 11.26 9.51
C VAL A 40 1.90 11.02 8.95
N ARG A 41 2.25 11.58 7.78
CA ARG A 41 3.61 11.48 7.23
C ARG A 41 4.66 12.10 8.15
N VAL A 42 4.37 13.26 8.74
CA VAL A 42 5.29 13.94 9.67
C VAL A 42 5.50 13.10 10.92
N ILE A 43 4.43 12.55 11.50
CA ILE A 43 4.52 11.66 12.67
C ILE A 43 5.33 10.39 12.35
N LEU A 44 5.09 9.79 11.19
CA LEU A 44 5.80 8.59 10.73
C LEU A 44 7.24 8.87 10.28
N TRP A 45 7.65 10.12 10.09
CA TRP A 45 9.01 10.45 9.67
C TRP A 45 10.05 10.05 10.73
N VAL A 46 9.76 10.27 12.02
CA VAL A 46 10.66 9.90 13.12
C VAL A 46 11.00 8.39 13.13
N PRO A 47 10.03 7.46 13.13
CA PRO A 47 10.33 6.03 13.06
C PRO A 47 10.97 5.62 11.72
N ASN A 48 10.55 6.22 10.60
CA ASN A 48 11.16 5.96 9.29
C ASN A 48 12.65 6.35 9.25
N GLY A 49 13.04 7.45 9.90
CA GLY A 49 14.44 7.87 10.01
C GLY A 49 15.31 6.85 10.75
N LYS A 50 14.77 6.20 11.80
CA LYS A 50 15.48 5.12 12.52
C LYS A 50 15.68 3.88 11.64
N ALA A 51 14.67 3.50 10.87
CA ALA A 51 14.76 2.39 9.92
C ALA A 51 15.80 2.67 8.83
N LEU A 52 15.82 3.89 8.28
CA LEU A 52 16.82 4.34 7.30
C LEU A 52 18.25 4.32 7.87
N LYS A 53 18.45 4.80 9.10
CA LYS A 53 19.76 4.77 9.76
C LYS A 53 20.29 3.34 9.89
N SER A 54 19.43 2.38 10.28
CA SER A 54 19.81 0.96 10.37
C SER A 54 20.19 0.37 9.00
N GLN A 55 19.52 0.80 7.92
CA GLN A 55 19.85 0.35 6.56
C GLN A 55 21.21 0.89 6.09
N LEU A 56 21.50 2.17 6.35
CA LEU A 56 22.79 2.77 6.01
C LEU A 56 23.94 2.16 6.81
N TYR A 57 23.72 1.92 8.11
CA TYR A 57 24.70 1.24 8.96
C TYR A 57 24.98 -0.20 8.47
N MET A 58 23.98 -0.92 7.98
CA MET A 58 24.20 -2.22 7.39
C MET A 58 24.98 -2.14 6.06
N ARG A 59 24.73 -1.12 5.23
CA ARG A 59 25.46 -0.90 3.97
C ARG A 59 26.96 -0.68 4.18
N SER A 60 27.36 0.05 5.23
CA SER A 60 28.78 0.27 5.51
C SER A 60 29.53 -1.01 5.91
N HIS A 61 28.84 -2.00 6.48
CA HIS A 61 29.46 -3.27 6.89
C HIS A 61 29.35 -4.37 5.82
N GLN A 62 28.77 -4.08 4.64
CA GLN A 62 28.62 -5.09 3.58
C GLN A 62 29.97 -5.62 3.07
N ASP A 63 31.00 -4.78 3.02
CA ASP A 63 32.32 -5.21 2.54
C ASP A 63 33.06 -6.07 3.55
N GLU A 64 32.93 -5.79 4.84
CA GLU A 64 33.47 -6.64 5.91
C GLU A 64 32.75 -7.99 5.99
N LEU A 65 31.43 -7.99 5.78
CA LEU A 65 30.64 -9.22 5.66
C LEU A 65 31.05 -10.07 4.45
N LYS A 66 31.43 -9.46 3.33
CA LYS A 66 31.98 -10.19 2.17
C LYS A 66 33.32 -10.86 2.51
N LYS A 67 34.25 -10.13 3.13
CA LYS A 67 35.54 -10.69 3.59
C LYS A 67 35.38 -11.77 4.65
N LEU A 68 34.33 -11.69 5.48
CA LEU A 68 33.97 -12.74 6.42
C LEU A 68 33.46 -13.98 5.67
N ASN A 69 32.63 -13.80 4.66
CA ASN A 69 32.10 -14.89 3.84
C ASN A 69 33.16 -15.64 3.03
N GLU A 70 34.20 -14.94 2.58
CA GLU A 70 35.34 -15.55 1.85
C GLU A 70 36.22 -16.44 2.73
N ARG A 71 36.21 -16.23 4.06
CA ARG A 71 37.01 -17.01 5.01
C ARG A 71 36.44 -18.39 5.36
N TYR A 72 35.17 -18.64 5.04
CA TYR A 72 34.49 -19.88 5.40
C TYR A 72 33.88 -20.53 4.15
N ASP A 73 34.36 -21.70 3.76
CA ASP A 73 33.76 -22.45 2.65
C ASP A 73 32.43 -23.11 3.06
N ASN A 74 32.31 -23.51 4.33
CA ASN A 74 31.14 -24.25 4.80
C ASN A 74 29.94 -23.30 5.01
N PRO A 75 28.78 -23.51 4.34
CA PRO A 75 27.63 -22.61 4.42
C PRO A 75 27.02 -22.49 5.82
N GLN A 76 27.10 -23.55 6.63
CA GLN A 76 26.58 -23.52 8.01
C GLN A 76 27.46 -22.68 8.93
N GLU A 77 28.77 -22.75 8.77
CA GLU A 77 29.71 -21.94 9.56
C GLU A 77 29.65 -20.47 9.15
N ARG A 78 29.52 -20.18 7.85
CA ARG A 78 29.26 -18.83 7.33
C ARG A 78 28.04 -18.18 7.97
N ALA A 79 26.91 -18.89 8.03
CA ALA A 79 25.68 -18.36 8.60
C ALA A 79 25.82 -18.05 10.10
N LYS A 80 26.51 -18.92 10.85
CA LYS A 80 26.80 -18.70 12.28
C LYS A 80 27.74 -17.52 12.50
N ALA A 81 28.81 -17.40 11.72
CA ALA A 81 29.77 -16.31 11.80
C ALA A 81 29.13 -14.96 11.45
N GLN A 82 28.29 -14.90 10.40
CA GLN A 82 27.53 -13.70 10.08
C GLN A 82 26.57 -13.30 11.21
N MET A 83 25.84 -14.25 11.80
CA MET A 83 24.94 -13.98 12.92
C MET A 83 25.69 -13.47 14.16
N ALA A 84 26.86 -14.04 14.47
CA ALA A 84 27.72 -13.55 15.54
C ALA A 84 28.19 -12.12 15.27
N TYR A 85 28.64 -11.84 14.05
CA TYR A 85 29.07 -10.52 13.62
C TYR A 85 27.95 -9.47 13.72
N TYR A 86 26.73 -9.79 13.27
CA TYR A 86 25.57 -8.90 13.42
C TYR A 86 25.23 -8.61 14.88
N LYS A 87 25.40 -9.61 15.77
CA LYS A 87 25.15 -9.47 17.21
C LYS A 87 26.20 -8.60 17.90
N GLU A 88 27.47 -8.75 17.53
CA GLU A 88 28.57 -7.92 18.06
C GLU A 88 28.45 -6.46 17.63
N HIS A 89 28.03 -6.20 16.39
CA HIS A 89 27.88 -4.85 15.85
C HIS A 89 26.49 -4.24 16.08
N GLY A 90 25.57 -4.96 16.74
CA GLY A 90 24.21 -4.48 17.01
C GLY A 90 23.37 -4.20 15.75
N ILE A 91 23.68 -4.86 14.63
CA ILE A 91 22.98 -4.68 13.35
C ILE A 91 21.70 -5.51 13.38
N ASN A 92 20.55 -4.88 13.15
CA ASN A 92 19.28 -5.58 13.07
C ASN A 92 18.89 -5.86 11.60
N PRO A 93 19.14 -7.07 11.05
CA PRO A 93 18.90 -7.37 9.63
C PRO A 93 17.41 -7.28 9.23
N LEU A 94 16.51 -7.40 10.22
CA LEU A 94 15.06 -7.31 10.01
C LEU A 94 14.56 -5.87 9.85
N ALA A 95 15.37 -4.86 10.19
CA ALA A 95 14.98 -3.45 9.99
C ALA A 95 14.83 -3.10 8.50
N GLY A 96 15.50 -3.84 7.60
CA GLY A 96 15.41 -3.65 6.16
C GLY A 96 14.14 -4.24 5.52
N CYS A 97 13.60 -5.33 6.07
CA CYS A 97 12.41 -6.00 5.51
C CYS A 97 11.08 -5.47 6.06
N LEU A 98 11.12 -4.71 7.16
CA LEU A 98 9.95 -4.07 7.77
C LEU A 98 9.06 -3.26 6.80
N PRO A 99 9.60 -2.41 5.90
CA PRO A 99 8.77 -1.69 4.92
C PRO A 99 8.14 -2.63 3.87
N MET A 100 8.82 -3.70 3.50
CA MET A 100 8.31 -4.68 2.54
C MET A 100 7.16 -5.51 3.14
N LEU A 101 7.26 -5.82 4.43
CA LEU A 101 6.21 -6.53 5.16
C LEU A 101 4.92 -5.70 5.29
N ILE A 102 5.04 -4.36 5.36
CA ILE A 102 3.90 -3.44 5.36
C ILE A 102 3.29 -3.28 3.95
N GLN A 103 4.08 -3.47 2.88
CA GLN A 103 3.61 -3.37 1.50
C GLN A 103 2.80 -4.59 1.04
N LEU A 104 3.16 -5.80 1.49
CA LEU A 104 2.45 -7.04 1.14
C LEU A 104 0.93 -6.99 1.42
N PRO A 105 0.47 -6.49 2.59
CA PRO A 105 -0.96 -6.29 2.87
C PRO A 105 -1.70 -5.46 1.82
N ILE A 106 -1.08 -4.37 1.36
CA ILE A 106 -1.70 -3.47 0.37
C ILE A 106 -1.89 -4.19 -0.96
N LEU A 107 -0.89 -4.96 -1.40
CA LEU A 107 -0.98 -5.77 -2.62
C LEU A 107 -2.04 -6.86 -2.50
N TYR A 108 -2.18 -7.49 -1.33
CA TYR A 108 -3.20 -8.52 -1.10
C TYR A 108 -4.63 -7.94 -1.16
N ILE A 109 -4.86 -6.78 -0.54
CA ILE A 109 -6.16 -6.10 -0.60
C ILE A 109 -6.48 -5.73 -2.06
N LEU A 110 -5.49 -5.19 -2.78
CA LEU A 110 -5.66 -4.83 -4.19
C LEU A 110 -5.98 -6.07 -5.04
N TYR A 111 -5.29 -7.19 -4.81
CA TYR A 111 -5.57 -8.46 -5.48
C TYR A 111 -7.02 -8.92 -5.25
N LEU A 112 -7.51 -8.87 -4.01
CA LEU A 112 -8.90 -9.20 -3.69
C LEU A 112 -9.90 -8.26 -4.38
N VAL A 113 -9.61 -6.96 -4.40
CA VAL A 113 -10.45 -5.96 -5.08
C VAL A 113 -10.49 -6.19 -6.58
N PHE A 114 -9.36 -6.52 -7.23
CA PHE A 114 -9.34 -6.88 -8.65
C PHE A 114 -10.09 -8.19 -8.91
N MET A 115 -9.88 -9.21 -8.07
CA MET A 115 -10.55 -10.50 -8.24
C MET A 115 -12.07 -10.38 -8.08
N ALA A 116 -12.55 -9.55 -7.13
CA ALA A 116 -13.97 -9.27 -6.94
C ALA A 116 -14.53 -8.32 -8.01
N GLY A 117 -13.79 -7.26 -8.35
CA GLY A 117 -14.21 -6.23 -9.31
C GLY A 117 -14.24 -6.69 -10.76
N LEU A 118 -13.43 -7.69 -11.13
CA LEU A 118 -13.48 -8.30 -12.47
C LEU A 118 -14.73 -9.18 -12.68
N HIS A 119 -15.33 -9.72 -11.61
CA HIS A 119 -16.50 -10.58 -11.71
C HIS A 119 -17.81 -9.78 -11.67
N ASP A 120 -17.85 -8.69 -10.90
CA ASP A 120 -19.03 -7.83 -10.73
C ASP A 120 -18.65 -6.34 -10.86
N ILE A 121 -18.52 -5.84 -12.11
CA ILE A 121 -18.37 -4.40 -12.34
C ILE A 121 -19.72 -3.73 -12.05
N ARG A 122 -19.86 -3.17 -10.84
CA ARG A 122 -21.02 -2.37 -10.44
C ARG A 122 -20.77 -0.90 -10.78
N PRO A 123 -21.47 -0.31 -11.75
CA PRO A 123 -21.23 1.05 -12.23
C PRO A 123 -21.46 2.13 -11.17
N ASP A 124 -22.26 1.83 -10.13
CA ASP A 124 -22.55 2.73 -9.01
C ASP A 124 -21.36 3.00 -8.08
N LEU A 125 -20.30 2.19 -8.12
CA LEU A 125 -19.09 2.38 -7.30
C LEU A 125 -18.00 3.20 -8.02
N LEU A 126 -18.23 3.60 -9.27
CA LEU A 126 -17.27 4.41 -10.01
C LEU A 126 -17.32 5.87 -9.55
N TYR A 127 -16.14 6.49 -9.53
CA TYR A 127 -16.05 7.92 -9.28
C TYR A 127 -16.73 8.71 -10.40
N SER A 128 -17.23 9.90 -10.09
CA SER A 128 -17.85 10.79 -11.07
C SER A 128 -16.91 11.24 -12.21
N PHE A 129 -15.59 11.13 -12.02
CA PHE A 129 -14.59 11.43 -13.05
C PHE A 129 -14.30 10.26 -14.01
N THR A 130 -14.77 9.04 -13.70
CA THR A 130 -14.62 7.90 -14.60
C THR A 130 -15.75 7.92 -15.63
N PRO A 131 -15.46 7.90 -16.94
CA PRO A 131 -16.51 7.88 -17.95
C PRO A 131 -17.40 6.66 -17.73
N HIS A 132 -18.71 6.88 -17.66
CA HIS A 132 -19.72 5.83 -17.50
C HIS A 132 -19.50 4.78 -18.60
N LEU A 133 -19.16 3.54 -18.22
CA LEU A 133 -18.87 2.44 -19.17
C LEU A 133 -20.11 1.94 -19.94
N ASP A 134 -21.23 2.65 -19.89
CA ASP A 134 -22.45 2.30 -20.64
C ASP A 134 -22.26 2.43 -22.16
N THR A 135 -21.29 3.24 -22.62
CA THR A 135 -21.07 3.46 -24.05
C THR A 135 -20.21 2.36 -24.70
N VAL A 136 -19.30 1.73 -23.95
CA VAL A 136 -18.33 0.76 -24.50
C VAL A 136 -18.96 -0.62 -24.71
N LYS A 137 -19.91 -1.02 -23.86
CA LYS A 137 -20.67 -2.27 -24.05
C LYS A 137 -21.60 -2.20 -25.27
N ARG A 138 -22.02 -1.01 -25.68
CA ARG A 138 -22.89 -0.79 -26.85
C ARG A 138 -22.12 -0.71 -28.17
N SER A 139 -20.85 -0.29 -28.18
CA SER A 139 -20.05 -0.31 -29.42
C SER A 139 -19.45 -1.68 -29.72
N LEU A 140 -19.13 -2.49 -28.70
CA LEU A 140 -18.50 -3.80 -28.92
C LEU A 140 -19.49 -4.92 -29.27
N LEU A 141 -20.79 -4.72 -29.06
CA LEU A 141 -21.86 -5.63 -29.49
C LEU A 141 -22.55 -5.20 -30.79
N LEU A 142 -22.14 -4.08 -31.41
CA LEU A 142 -22.70 -3.58 -32.68
C LEU A 142 -21.76 -3.70 -33.88
N THR A 143 -20.69 -4.50 -33.78
CA THR A 143 -19.95 -5.02 -34.95
C THR A 143 -20.08 -6.54 -35.09
N GLY A 144 -21.07 -7.14 -34.43
CA GLY A 144 -21.37 -8.56 -34.52
C GLY A 144 -22.86 -8.83 -34.49
N ASN A 145 -23.50 -8.80 -35.66
CA ASN A 145 -24.81 -9.39 -35.93
C ASN A 145 -26.05 -8.63 -35.41
N CYS A 146 -26.59 -7.75 -36.26
CA CYS A 146 -27.99 -7.31 -36.17
C CYS A 146 -28.93 -8.51 -36.38
N ARG A 147 -29.36 -9.14 -35.28
CA ARG A 147 -30.50 -10.06 -35.30
C ARG A 147 -31.29 -9.95 -34.00
N SER A 148 -32.56 -9.59 -34.17
CA SER A 148 -33.66 -9.59 -33.19
C SER A 148 -33.97 -8.26 -32.49
N SER A 149 -34.85 -7.52 -33.17
CA SER A 149 -36.11 -6.97 -32.67
C SER A 149 -36.14 -6.03 -31.46
N THR A 150 -36.82 -4.89 -31.73
CA THR A 150 -37.57 -4.04 -30.80
C THR A 150 -36.75 -3.18 -29.85
N VAL A 151 -36.41 -1.97 -30.30
CA VAL A 151 -36.77 -0.66 -29.72
C VAL A 151 -35.67 0.35 -30.08
N CYS A 152 -35.87 1.07 -31.20
CA CYS A 152 -35.24 2.37 -31.43
C CYS A 152 -36.07 3.43 -30.68
N PRO A 153 -35.46 4.34 -29.90
CA PRO A 153 -36.20 5.35 -29.17
C PRO A 153 -36.60 6.49 -30.10
N ASN A 154 -37.87 6.91 -30.01
CA ASN A 154 -38.33 8.19 -30.49
C ASN A 154 -37.72 9.31 -29.63
N THR A 155 -36.97 10.21 -30.25
CA THR A 155 -36.78 11.58 -29.75
C THR A 155 -36.32 12.46 -30.90
N LEU A 156 -37.26 13.30 -31.36
CA LEU A 156 -37.15 14.49 -32.22
C LEU A 156 -36.37 14.36 -33.54
#